data_AF-A0A6J4RW14-F1
#
_entry.id   AF-A0A6J4RW14-F1
#
_cell.length_a   1.000
_cell.length_b   1.000
_cell.length_c   1.000
_cell.angle_alpha   90.00
_cell.angle_beta   90.00
_cell.angle_gamma   90.00
#
_symmetry.space_group_name_H-M   'P 1'
#
loop_
_entity.id
_entity.type
_entity.pdbx_description
1 polymer ?
#
loop_
_entity_poly.entity_id
_entity_poly.type
_entity_poly.pdbx_seq_one_letter_code
_entity_poly.pdbx_strand_id
1 'polypeptide(L)'
;MNSTEAPGAPQHLRALQQANRVRLARAELKRQVAEGERTAAEVVLECPWEAASMPIGDLLMSQHRWGHTRCRRFLGAISMVETKTIGSMTERQRRALSARLLGSYDSDAFDGLGAPGADAWVVAGV
;
A
#
# COMPACT_ATOMS: atom_id res chain seq x y z
N MET A 1 47.79 1.46 29.33
CA MET A 1 46.35 1.67 29.57
C MET A 1 45.58 0.89 28.52
N ASN A 2 44.77 -0.11 28.90
CA ASN A 2 44.00 -0.97 28.00
C ASN A 2 42.50 -0.65 28.09
N SER A 3 42.01 0.25 27.22
CA SER A 3 40.57 0.53 27.10
C SER A 3 39.87 -0.68 26.45
N THR A 4 39.23 -1.51 27.27
CA THR A 4 38.33 -2.57 26.81
C THR A 4 36.94 -1.95 26.65
N GLU A 5 36.58 -1.55 25.44
CA GLU A 5 35.21 -1.13 25.13
C GLU A 5 34.28 -2.36 25.16
N ALA A 6 33.24 -2.32 25.98
CA ALA A 6 32.23 -3.37 26.06
C ALA A 6 31.44 -3.50 24.74
N PRO A 7 31.08 -4.71 24.29
CA PRO A 7 30.55 -4.91 22.94
C PRO A 7 29.04 -4.60 22.82
N GLY A 8 28.68 -3.71 21.87
CA GLY A 8 27.48 -3.79 21.01
C GLY A 8 26.06 -3.60 21.59
N ALA A 9 25.84 -3.64 22.90
CA ALA A 9 24.48 -3.71 23.49
C ALA A 9 23.56 -2.48 23.31
N PRO A 10 24.02 -1.21 23.23
CA PRO A 10 23.09 -0.07 23.18
C PRO A 10 22.48 0.18 21.80
N GLN A 11 23.24 0.00 20.72
CA GLN A 11 22.81 0.39 19.37
C GLN A 11 21.87 -0.64 18.74
N HIS A 12 22.17 -1.93 18.89
CA HIS A 12 21.33 -3.00 18.32
C HIS A 12 19.94 -3.02 18.97
N LEU A 13 19.85 -2.82 20.29
CA LEU A 13 18.58 -2.74 21.01
C LEU A 13 17.74 -1.53 20.56
N ARG A 14 18.36 -0.36 20.39
CA ARG A 14 17.67 0.84 19.87
C ARG A 14 17.17 0.62 18.43
N ALA A 15 17.99 0.00 17.58
CA ALA A 15 17.59 -0.35 16.22
C ALA A 15 16.41 -1.33 16.19
N LEU A 16 16.43 -2.35 17.06
CA LEU A 16 15.35 -3.31 17.20
C LEU A 16 14.05 -2.67 17.69
N GLN A 17 14.13 -1.78 18.69
CA GLN A 17 12.98 -1.02 19.19
C GLN A 17 12.36 -0.17 18.08
N GLN A 18 13.19 0.54 17.31
CA GLN A 18 12.72 1.33 16.17
C GLN A 18 12.08 0.44 15.09
N ALA A 19 12.68 -0.71 14.79
CA ALA A 19 12.12 -1.66 13.82
C ALA A 19 10.76 -2.20 14.29
N ASN A 20 10.62 -2.55 15.57
CA ASN A 20 9.35 -3.02 16.13
C ASN A 20 8.28 -1.93 16.10
N ARG A 21 8.65 -0.68 16.43
CA ARG A 21 7.75 0.47 16.33
C ARG A 21 7.20 0.63 14.90
N VAL A 22 8.06 0.55 13.89
CA VAL A 22 7.63 0.62 12.48
C VAL A 22 6.75 -0.57 12.11
N ARG A 23 7.10 -1.80 12.52
CA ARG A 23 6.32 -3.00 12.21
C ARG A 23 4.91 -2.96 12.79
N LEU A 24 4.78 -2.57 14.07
CA LEU A 24 3.49 -2.47 14.75
C LEU A 24 2.61 -1.39 14.11
N ALA A 25 3.18 -0.20 13.89
CA ALA A 25 2.44 0.91 13.31
C ALA A 25 2.05 0.63 11.85
N ARG A 26 2.87 -0.11 11.09
CA ARG A 26 2.51 -0.63 9.76
C ARG A 26 1.40 -1.69 9.82
N ALA A 27 1.46 -2.61 10.78
CA ALA A 27 0.43 -3.63 10.93
C ALA A 27 -0.94 -2.99 11.20
N GLU A 28 -0.98 -1.97 12.05
CA GLU A 28 -2.18 -1.18 12.33
C GLU A 28 -2.68 -0.44 11.09
N LEU A 29 -1.79 0.22 10.34
CA LEU A 29 -2.15 0.88 9.09
C LEU A 29 -2.79 -0.08 8.07
N LYS A 30 -2.23 -1.29 7.93
CA LYS A 30 -2.79 -2.31 7.03
C LYS A 30 -4.16 -2.81 7.52
N ARG A 31 -4.36 -2.92 8.83
CA ARG A 31 -5.65 -3.27 9.43
C ARG A 31 -6.71 -2.22 9.11
N GLN A 32 -6.42 -0.94 9.32
CA GLN A 32 -7.31 0.17 8.98
C GLN A 32 -7.69 0.19 7.50
N VAL A 33 -6.71 -0.08 6.61
CA VAL A 33 -6.96 -0.17 5.17
C VAL A 33 -7.80 -1.39 4.79
N ALA A 34 -7.61 -2.52 5.45
CA ALA A 34 -8.40 -3.74 5.22
C ALA A 34 -9.85 -3.58 5.71
N GLU A 35 -10.05 -2.90 6.84
CA GLU A 35 -11.35 -2.61 7.43
C GLU A 35 -12.08 -1.45 6.70
N GLY A 36 -11.38 -0.72 5.84
CA GLY A 36 -11.93 0.42 5.10
C GLY A 36 -12.02 1.72 5.92
N GLU A 37 -11.44 1.75 7.12
CA GLU A 37 -11.34 2.95 7.96
C GLU A 37 -10.46 4.04 7.33
N ARG A 38 -9.49 3.61 6.49
CA ARG A 38 -8.59 4.51 5.76
C ARG A 38 -8.38 4.01 4.35
N THR A 39 -8.43 4.89 3.35
CA THR A 39 -8.24 4.45 1.97
C THR A 39 -6.75 4.37 1.62
N ALA A 40 -6.36 3.44 0.74
CA ALA A 40 -4.98 3.42 0.23
C ALA A 40 -4.60 4.72 -0.50
N ALA A 41 -5.59 5.44 -1.06
CA ALA A 41 -5.39 6.74 -1.69
C ALA A 41 -4.95 7.80 -0.67
N GLU A 42 -5.62 7.89 0.48
CA GLU A 42 -5.22 8.77 1.59
C GLU A 42 -3.81 8.45 2.09
N VAL A 43 -3.51 7.16 2.31
CA VAL A 43 -2.20 6.74 2.80
C VAL A 43 -1.07 7.14 1.84
N VAL A 44 -1.29 7.01 0.53
CA VAL A 44 -0.29 7.40 -0.47
C VAL A 44 -0.12 8.92 -0.54
N LEU A 45 -1.18 9.70 -0.37
CA LEU A 45 -1.12 11.17 -0.39
C LEU A 45 -0.44 11.73 0.86
N GLU A 46 -0.86 11.27 2.03
CA GLU A 46 -0.31 11.74 3.31
C GLU A 46 1.10 11.21 3.57
N CYS A 47 1.44 10.05 2.98
CA CYS A 47 2.74 9.39 3.12
C CYS A 47 3.22 9.33 4.59
N PRO A 48 2.45 8.69 5.49
CA PRO A 48 2.81 8.64 6.90
C PRO A 48 4.13 7.86 7.09
N TRP A 49 4.85 8.16 8.16
CA TRP A 49 6.23 7.69 8.36
C TRP A 49 6.33 6.15 8.42
N GLU A 50 5.28 5.47 8.90
CA GLU A 50 5.18 4.00 8.92
C GLU A 50 5.17 3.39 7.51
N ALA A 51 4.52 4.10 6.57
CA ALA A 51 4.31 3.69 5.20
C ALA A 51 5.47 4.11 4.29
N ALA A 52 6.25 5.13 4.66
CA ALA A 52 7.34 5.66 3.84
C ALA A 52 8.34 4.59 3.37
N SER A 53 8.64 3.60 4.22
CA SER A 53 9.53 2.47 3.91
C SER A 53 8.81 1.21 3.43
N MET A 54 7.48 1.24 3.31
CA MET A 54 6.68 0.12 2.84
C MET A 54 6.59 0.15 1.30
N PRO A 55 6.71 -1.01 0.63
CA PRO A 55 6.38 -1.14 -0.79
C PRO A 55 4.91 -0.78 -1.05
N ILE A 56 4.64 -0.10 -2.17
CA ILE A 56 3.26 0.22 -2.57
C ILE A 56 2.44 -1.05 -2.80
N GLY A 57 3.07 -2.14 -3.24
CA GLY A 57 2.41 -3.44 -3.40
C GLY A 57 1.80 -3.95 -2.11
N ASP A 58 2.51 -3.85 -0.99
CA ASP A 58 2.02 -4.31 0.32
C ASP A 58 0.80 -3.52 0.79
N LEU A 59 0.78 -2.20 0.53
CA LEU A 59 -0.37 -1.35 0.84
C LEU A 59 -1.58 -1.76 -0.02
N LEU A 60 -1.38 -1.90 -1.33
CA LEU A 60 -2.46 -2.24 -2.25
C LEU A 60 -3.05 -3.63 -1.94
N MET A 61 -2.20 -4.60 -1.60
CA MET A 61 -2.60 -5.95 -1.20
C MET A 61 -3.31 -6.02 0.16
N SER A 62 -3.24 -4.95 0.97
CA SER A 62 -3.96 -4.88 2.25
C SER A 62 -5.44 -4.48 2.07
N GLN A 63 -5.82 -3.99 0.89
CA GLN A 63 -7.21 -3.65 0.59
C GLN A 63 -8.05 -4.91 0.34
N HIS A 64 -9.34 -4.84 0.66
CA HIS A 64 -10.28 -5.93 0.39
C HIS A 64 -10.43 -6.19 -1.12
N ARG A 65 -10.46 -7.47 -1.55
CA ARG A 65 -10.52 -7.91 -2.98
C ARG A 65 -9.28 -7.58 -3.85
N TRP A 66 -8.17 -7.16 -3.25
CA TRP A 66 -6.92 -6.96 -3.99
C TRP A 66 -6.05 -8.23 -4.00
N GLY A 67 -5.56 -8.60 -5.18
CA GLY A 67 -4.63 -9.70 -5.39
C GLY A 67 -3.46 -9.28 -6.28
N HIS A 68 -2.39 -10.08 -6.32
CA HIS A 68 -1.14 -9.75 -7.04
C HIS A 68 -1.39 -9.40 -8.52
N THR A 69 -2.26 -10.15 -9.19
CA THR A 69 -2.62 -9.88 -10.60
C THR A 69 -3.22 -8.49 -10.79
N ARG A 70 -4.14 -8.08 -9.90
CA ARG A 70 -4.77 -6.76 -9.93
C ARG A 70 -3.77 -5.66 -9.60
N CYS A 71 -2.96 -5.86 -8.57
CA CYS A 71 -1.91 -4.95 -8.15
C CYS A 71 -0.93 -4.66 -9.31
N ARG A 72 -0.41 -5.71 -9.94
CA ARG A 72 0.53 -5.60 -11.07
C ARG A 72 -0.07 -4.87 -12.27
N ARG A 73 -1.31 -5.21 -12.65
CA ARG A 73 -2.02 -4.54 -13.76
C ARG A 73 -2.26 -3.05 -13.44
N PHE A 74 -2.64 -2.75 -12.20
CA PHE A 74 -2.91 -1.40 -11.76
C PHE A 74 -1.65 -0.52 -11.79
N LEU A 75 -0.54 -0.99 -11.24
CA LEU A 75 0.73 -0.27 -11.22
C LEU A 75 1.39 -0.20 -12.60
N GLY A 76 1.24 -1.24 -13.43
CA GLY A 76 1.73 -1.25 -14.81
C GLY A 76 1.16 -0.12 -15.66
N ALA A 77 -0.12 0.23 -15.44
CA ALA A 77 -0.77 1.33 -16.14
C ALA A 77 -0.16 2.72 -15.85
N ILE A 78 0.51 2.88 -14.71
CA ILE A 78 1.21 4.12 -14.32
C ILE A 78 2.74 3.97 -14.37
N SER A 79 3.23 2.92 -15.06
CA SER A 79 4.65 2.58 -15.17
C SER A 79 5.38 2.49 -13.83
N MET A 80 4.74 1.83 -12.86
CA MET A 80 5.28 1.62 -11.51
C MET A 80 5.48 0.15 -11.17
N VAL A 81 6.39 -0.11 -10.24
CA VAL A 81 6.70 -1.44 -9.72
C VAL A 81 6.20 -1.59 -8.29
N GLU A 82 5.76 -2.80 -7.93
CA GLU A 82 5.20 -3.15 -6.60
C GLU A 82 6.19 -2.93 -5.46
N THR A 83 7.49 -3.11 -5.74
CA THR A 83 8.59 -2.96 -4.77
C THR A 83 8.93 -1.50 -4.48
N LYS A 84 8.39 -0.54 -5.25
CA LYS A 84 8.66 0.87 -5.03
C LYS A 84 8.10 1.31 -3.69
N THR A 85 8.93 1.95 -2.86
CA THR A 85 8.51 2.43 -1.55
C THR A 85 7.68 3.70 -1.68
N ILE A 86 6.67 3.85 -0.82
CA ILE A 86 5.75 5.01 -0.84
C ILE A 86 6.52 6.32 -0.64
N GLY A 87 7.53 6.32 0.24
CA GLY A 87 8.37 7.49 0.50
C GLY A 87 9.22 7.93 -0.70
N SER A 88 9.62 7.00 -1.58
CA SER A 88 10.41 7.29 -2.78
C SER A 88 9.58 7.78 -3.99
N MET A 89 8.25 7.81 -3.86
CA MET A 89 7.36 8.26 -4.93
C MET A 89 7.41 9.77 -5.07
N THR A 90 7.44 10.24 -6.32
CA THR A 90 7.28 11.68 -6.59
C THR A 90 5.84 12.09 -6.34
N GLU A 91 5.62 13.37 -6.04
CA GLU A 91 4.28 13.91 -5.85
C GLU A 91 3.34 13.63 -7.04
N ARG A 92 3.87 13.73 -8.27
CA ARG A 92 3.14 13.38 -9.49
C ARG A 92 2.68 11.93 -9.49
N GLN A 93 3.54 11.00 -9.06
CA GLN A 93 3.21 9.58 -8.96
C GLN A 93 2.15 9.31 -7.90
N ARG A 94 2.25 9.97 -6.73
CA ARG A 94 1.25 9.85 -5.65
C ARG A 94 -0.13 10.32 -6.12
N ARG A 95 -0.21 11.48 -6.78
CA ARG A 95 -1.47 12.02 -7.33
C ARG A 95 -2.07 11.15 -8.42
N ALA A 96 -1.25 10.64 -9.35
CA ALA A 96 -1.72 9.75 -10.41
C ALA A 96 -2.28 8.44 -9.83
N LEU A 97 -1.61 7.90 -8.80
CA LEU A 97 -2.03 6.69 -8.11
C LEU A 97 -3.34 6.92 -7.34
N SER A 98 -3.41 7.99 -6.53
CA SER A 98 -4.61 8.30 -5.75
C SER A 98 -5.83 8.57 -6.62
N ALA A 99 -5.68 9.36 -7.69
CA ALA A 99 -6.76 9.62 -8.64
C ALA A 99 -7.28 8.33 -9.28
N ARG A 100 -6.37 7.39 -9.62
CA ARG A 100 -6.76 6.10 -10.20
C ARG A 100 -7.40 5.16 -9.19
N LEU A 101 -6.97 5.18 -7.93
CA LEU A 101 -7.63 4.43 -6.85
C LEU A 101 -9.06 4.94 -6.65
N LEU A 102 -9.24 6.26 -6.52
CA LEU A 102 -10.55 6.89 -6.36
C LEU A 102 -11.47 6.61 -7.55
N GLY A 103 -10.95 6.65 -8.78
CA GLY A 103 -11.72 6.30 -9.97
C GLY A 103 -12.06 4.80 -10.10
N SER A 104 -11.30 3.90 -9.47
CA SER A 104 -11.61 2.46 -9.45
C SER A 104 -12.64 2.06 -8.41
N TYR A 105 -12.84 2.87 -7.36
CA TYR A 105 -13.88 2.59 -6.34
C TYR A 105 -15.29 2.50 -6.95
N ASP A 106 -15.57 3.26 -8.01
CA ASP A 106 -16.87 3.21 -8.72
C ASP A 106 -17.13 1.88 -9.43
N SER A 107 -16.07 1.23 -9.96
CA SER A 107 -16.20 -0.05 -10.68
C SER A 107 -16.22 -1.30 -9.78
N ASP A 108 -15.75 -1.18 -8.54
CA ASP A 108 -15.53 -2.34 -7.65
C ASP A 108 -16.77 -2.78 -6.85
N ALA A 109 -17.86 -2.00 -6.92
CA ALA A 109 -19.13 -2.40 -6.34
C ALA A 109 -19.72 -3.66 -7.00
N PHE A 110 -19.28 -4.03 -8.21
CA PHE A 110 -19.91 -5.09 -9.01
C PHE A 110 -19.09 -6.38 -9.19
N ASP A 111 -17.76 -6.36 -9.07
CA ASP A 111 -16.91 -7.52 -9.38
C ASP A 111 -16.73 -8.47 -8.17
N GLY A 112 -17.75 -9.29 -7.93
CA GLY A 112 -17.71 -10.44 -7.02
C GLY A 112 -17.91 -11.80 -7.71
N LEU A 113 -18.10 -11.82 -9.03
CA LEU A 113 -18.25 -13.06 -9.80
C LEU A 113 -17.04 -13.20 -10.72
N GLY A 114 -16.26 -14.26 -10.51
CA GLY A 114 -15.29 -14.69 -11.51
C GLY A 114 -16.01 -14.99 -12.82
N ALA A 115 -15.87 -14.11 -13.81
CA ALA A 115 -16.38 -14.34 -15.15
C ALA A 115 -15.24 -14.73 -16.10
N PRO A 116 -15.29 -15.91 -16.72
CA PRO A 116 -14.91 -16.05 -18.11
C PRO A 116 -16.14 -15.74 -18.98
N GLY A 117 -15.93 -15.02 -20.07
CA GLY A 117 -16.91 -14.89 -21.15
C GLY A 117 -17.55 -13.52 -21.21
N ALA A 118 -17.58 -13.01 -22.44
CA ALA A 118 -18.10 -11.72 -22.83
C ALA A 118 -19.62 -11.62 -22.69
N ASP A 119 -20.11 -10.39 -22.85
CA ASP A 119 -21.48 -10.01 -23.19
C ASP A 119 -22.51 -10.03 -22.06
N ALA A 120 -22.73 -8.87 -21.41
CA ALA A 120 -24.06 -8.38 -21.01
C ALA A 120 -23.96 -7.12 -20.13
N TRP A 121 -24.01 -5.93 -20.73
CA TRP A 121 -24.67 -4.77 -20.11
C TRP A 121 -25.33 -3.94 -21.21
N VAL A 122 -26.47 -4.44 -21.67
CA VAL A 122 -27.49 -3.66 -22.38
C VAL A 122 -28.51 -3.23 -21.35
N VAL A 123 -28.78 -1.90 -21.34
CA VAL A 123 -29.82 -1.09 -20.66
C VAL A 123 -29.80 -0.97 -19.14
N ALA A 124 -29.69 0.29 -18.66
CA ALA A 124 -30.82 1.02 -18.05
C ALA A 124 -30.37 2.41 -17.58
N GLY A 125 -30.67 3.44 -18.37
CA GLY A 125 -30.58 4.85 -18.00
C GLY A 125 -31.71 5.59 -18.70
N VAL A 126 -32.62 6.13 -17.88
CA VAL A 126 -33.85 6.89 -18.19
C VAL A 126 -33.65 7.97 -19.25
#